data_AF-A0A3A5AA70-F1
#
_entry.id   AF-A0A3A5AA70-F1
#
_cell.length_a   1.000
_cell.length_b   1.000
_cell.length_c   1.000
_cell.angle_alpha   90.00
_cell.angle_beta   90.00
_cell.angle_gamma   90.00
#
_symmetry.space_group_name_H-M   'P 1'
#
loop_
_entity.id
_entity.type
_entity.pdbx_description
1 polymer ?
#
loop_
_entity_poly.entity_id
_entity_poly.type
_entity_poly.pdbx_seq_one_letter_code
_entity_poly.pdbx_strand_id
1 'polypeptide(L)'
;MEDRKLPRREREKLRQRQEMLAAALDLFSQKGYHKVSMQEIAEKAEFAIGTLYKFFQSKEDLYKALFSDLCDNFEEALTRAIEEPADEIEKLRNYVRTKVEIFRSNLP
;
A
#
# COMPACT_ATOMS: atom_id res chain seq x y z
N MET A 1 10.61 2.38 -10.87
CA MET A 1 10.83 3.00 -12.21
C MET A 1 10.56 2.01 -13.38
N GLU A 2 9.87 0.89 -13.15
CA GLU A 2 9.54 -0.13 -14.18
C GLU A 2 8.23 0.10 -14.92
N ASP A 3 7.31 0.90 -14.37
CA ASP A 3 5.96 1.07 -14.93
C ASP A 3 5.91 1.64 -16.34
N ARG A 4 6.91 2.42 -16.77
CA ARG A 4 6.92 3.05 -18.10
C ARG A 4 7.08 2.08 -19.27
N LYS A 5 7.51 0.83 -19.02
CA LYS A 5 7.71 -0.19 -20.07
C LYS A 5 6.52 -1.11 -20.31
N LEU A 6 5.53 -1.12 -19.41
CA LEU A 6 4.37 -2.02 -19.52
C LEU A 6 3.37 -1.55 -20.59
N PRO A 7 2.64 -2.44 -21.28
CA PRO A 7 1.52 -2.09 -22.14
C PRO A 7 0.48 -1.21 -21.43
N ARG A 8 -0.17 -0.30 -22.15
CA ARG A 8 -1.16 0.66 -21.58
C ARG A 8 -2.21 -0.01 -20.68
N ARG A 9 -2.73 -1.17 -21.11
CA ARG A 9 -3.75 -1.93 -20.38
C ARG A 9 -3.25 -2.46 -19.04
N GLU A 10 -1.99 -2.89 -18.95
CA GLU A 10 -1.42 -3.40 -17.70
C GLU A 10 -1.16 -2.27 -16.71
N ARG A 11 -0.65 -1.13 -17.18
CA ARG A 11 -0.49 0.07 -16.34
C ARG A 11 -1.81 0.56 -15.78
N GLU A 12 -2.86 0.56 -16.60
CA GLU A 12 -4.20 0.93 -16.15
C GLU A 12 -4.75 -0.05 -15.12
N LYS A 13 -4.54 -1.36 -15.32
CA LYS A 13 -4.89 -2.37 -14.33
C LYS A 13 -4.14 -2.18 -13.01
N LEU A 14 -2.85 -1.87 -13.06
CA LEU A 14 -2.04 -1.62 -11.87
C LEU A 14 -2.52 -0.37 -11.12
N ARG A 15 -2.81 0.72 -11.84
CA ARG A 15 -3.36 1.95 -11.24
C ARG A 15 -4.68 1.69 -10.53
N GLN A 16 -5.61 0.98 -11.17
CA GLN A 16 -6.89 0.60 -10.57
C GLN A 16 -6.70 -0.23 -9.30
N ARG A 17 -5.78 -1.21 -9.32
CA ARG A 17 -5.43 -2.00 -8.12
C ARG A 17 -4.94 -1.08 -6.99
N GLN A 18 -4.06 -0.14 -7.29
CA GLN A 18 -3.52 0.79 -6.29
C GLN A 18 -4.60 1.73 -5.71
N GLU A 19 -5.49 2.27 -6.55
CA GLU A 19 -6.62 3.10 -6.12
C GLU A 19 -7.55 2.34 -5.16
N MET A 20 -7.84 1.06 -5.45
CA MET A 20 -8.65 0.20 -4.58
C MET A 20 -7.96 -0.09 -3.24
N LEU A 21 -6.65 -0.37 -3.24
CA LEU A 21 -5.88 -0.61 -2.02
C LEU A 21 -5.78 0.65 -1.15
N ALA A 22 -5.59 1.82 -1.77
CA ALA A 22 -5.56 3.10 -1.06
C ALA A 22 -6.90 3.40 -0.38
N ALA A 23 -8.02 3.17 -1.06
CA ALA A 23 -9.35 3.32 -0.47
C ALA A 23 -9.57 2.36 0.71
N ALA A 24 -9.12 1.11 0.58
CA ALA A 24 -9.21 0.12 1.64
C ALA A 24 -8.36 0.49 2.85
N LEU A 25 -7.12 0.94 2.64
CA LEU A 25 -6.23 1.40 3.71
C LEU A 25 -6.89 2.51 4.53
N ASP A 26 -7.42 3.53 3.87
CA ASP A 26 -8.06 4.66 4.57
C ASP A 26 -9.29 4.21 5.37
N LEU A 27 -10.14 3.35 4.81
CA LEU A 27 -11.30 2.81 5.53
C LEU A 27 -10.90 1.92 6.71
N PHE A 28 -9.91 1.04 6.54
CA PHE A 28 -9.43 0.16 7.60
C PHE A 28 -8.77 0.96 8.73
N SER A 29 -8.00 2.01 8.42
CA SER A 29 -7.38 2.88 9.42
C SER A 29 -8.41 3.67 10.24
N GLN A 30 -9.52 4.10 9.62
CA GLN A 30 -10.56 4.87 10.31
C GLN A 30 -11.56 4.02 11.10
N LYS A 31 -12.02 2.89 10.52
CA LYS A 31 -13.13 2.09 11.07
C LYS A 31 -12.70 0.74 11.65
N GLY A 32 -11.48 0.30 11.35
CA GLY A 32 -11.00 -1.04 11.63
C GLY A 32 -11.49 -2.09 10.63
N TYR A 33 -10.71 -3.15 10.46
CA TYR A 33 -10.94 -4.21 9.45
C TYR A 33 -12.36 -4.80 9.48
N HIS A 34 -12.90 -5.12 10.66
CA HIS A 34 -14.18 -5.83 10.77
C HIS A 34 -15.38 -4.99 10.37
N LYS A 35 -15.31 -3.66 10.51
CA LYS A 35 -16.44 -2.75 10.24
C LYS A 35 -16.54 -2.29 8.80
N VAL A 36 -15.56 -2.62 7.97
CA VAL A 36 -15.52 -2.21 6.56
C VAL A 36 -15.99 -3.37 5.68
N SER A 37 -16.87 -3.06 4.74
CA SER A 37 -17.36 -3.97 3.71
C SER A 37 -16.64 -3.79 2.36
N MET A 38 -16.67 -4.80 1.50
CA MET A 38 -16.16 -4.69 0.13
C MET A 38 -16.93 -3.62 -0.67
N GLN A 39 -18.22 -3.42 -0.38
CA GLN A 39 -19.04 -2.45 -1.06
C GLN A 39 -18.62 -1.01 -0.72
N GLU A 40 -18.37 -0.71 0.56
CA GLU A 40 -17.83 0.60 0.97
C GLU A 40 -16.46 0.90 0.33
N ILE A 41 -15.59 -0.12 0.21
CA ILE A 41 -14.29 0.04 -0.45
C ILE A 41 -14.48 0.37 -1.93
N ALA A 42 -15.35 -0.36 -2.62
CA ALA A 42 -15.63 -0.11 -4.04
C ALA A 42 -16.22 1.29 -4.27
N GLU A 43 -17.16 1.70 -3.43
CA GLU A 43 -17.78 3.04 -3.47
C GLU A 43 -16.74 4.14 -3.26
N LYS A 44 -15.90 4.00 -2.22
CA LYS A 44 -14.83 4.98 -1.94
C LYS A 44 -13.77 5.05 -3.04
N ALA A 45 -13.46 3.93 -3.66
CA ALA A 45 -12.51 3.87 -4.77
C ALA A 45 -13.14 4.30 -6.11
N GLU A 46 -14.43 4.63 -6.14
CA GLU A 46 -15.19 4.99 -7.35
C GLU A 46 -15.21 3.88 -8.42
N PHE A 47 -15.25 2.62 -7.99
CA PHE A 47 -15.38 1.45 -8.86
C PHE A 47 -16.67 0.68 -8.59
N ALA A 48 -17.20 0.03 -9.64
CA ALA A 48 -18.24 -0.96 -9.46
C ALA A 48 -17.75 -2.12 -8.59
N ILE A 49 -18.59 -2.61 -7.68
CA ILE A 49 -18.27 -3.74 -6.79
C ILE A 49 -17.80 -4.99 -7.56
N GLY A 50 -18.40 -5.27 -8.72
CA GLY A 50 -17.98 -6.36 -9.60
C GLY A 50 -16.58 -6.17 -10.19
N THR A 51 -16.11 -4.93 -10.34
CA THR A 51 -14.72 -4.65 -10.73
C THR A 51 -13.78 -4.94 -9.58
N LEU A 52 -14.09 -4.51 -8.35
CA LEU A 52 -13.28 -4.84 -7.17
C LEU A 52 -13.10 -6.35 -6.99
N TYR A 53 -14.18 -7.13 -7.16
CA TYR A 53 -14.12 -8.60 -7.08
C TYR A 53 -13.31 -9.27 -8.21
N LYS A 54 -13.04 -8.58 -9.33
CA LYS A 54 -12.10 -9.07 -10.36
C LYS A 54 -10.64 -8.94 -9.94
N PHE A 55 -10.34 -8.03 -9.01
CA PHE A 55 -8.99 -7.82 -8.46
C PHE A 55 -8.77 -8.62 -7.19
N PHE A 56 -9.79 -8.70 -6.32
CA PHE A 56 -9.70 -9.34 -5.01
C PHE A 56 -10.92 -10.21 -4.75
N GLN A 57 -10.70 -11.51 -4.53
CA GLN A 57 -11.81 -12.47 -4.39
C GLN A 57 -12.58 -12.31 -3.07
N SER A 58 -11.96 -11.71 -2.06
CA SER A 58 -12.55 -11.49 -0.75
C SER A 58 -11.92 -10.27 -0.05
N LYS A 59 -12.52 -9.84 1.06
CA LYS A 59 -11.95 -8.80 1.93
C LYS A 59 -10.59 -9.22 2.51
N GLU A 60 -10.44 -10.51 2.81
CA GLU A 60 -9.18 -11.05 3.32
C GLU A 60 -8.08 -11.05 2.25
N ASP A 61 -8.42 -11.40 1.02
CA ASP A 61 -7.50 -11.35 -0.12
C ASP A 61 -7.02 -9.92 -0.38
N LEU A 62 -7.96 -8.97 -0.39
CA LEU A 62 -7.65 -7.54 -0.47
C LEU A 62 -6.73 -7.10 0.67
N TYR A 63 -7.05 -7.47 1.90
CA TYR A 63 -6.26 -7.10 3.08
C TYR A 63 -4.84 -7.68 3.03
N LYS A 64 -4.69 -8.95 2.61
CA LYS A 64 -3.37 -9.58 2.42
C LYS A 64 -2.56 -8.85 1.36
N ALA A 65 -3.18 -8.51 0.22
CA ALA A 65 -2.54 -7.74 -0.83
C ALA A 65 -2.10 -6.36 -0.33
N LEU A 66 -2.97 -5.65 0.39
CA LEU A 66 -2.65 -4.36 1.02
C LEU A 66 -1.45 -4.50 1.98
N PHE A 67 -1.51 -5.48 2.86
CA PHE A 67 -0.47 -5.69 3.87
C PHE A 67 0.88 -6.07 3.24
N SER A 68 0.87 -6.91 2.21
CA SER A 68 2.06 -7.24 1.42
C SER A 68 2.67 -6.00 0.80
N ASP A 69 1.89 -5.19 0.08
CA ASP A 69 2.36 -3.96 -0.55
C ASP A 69 2.94 -2.98 0.50
N LEU A 70 2.35 -2.89 1.69
CA LEU A 70 2.88 -2.06 2.78
C LEU A 70 4.20 -2.60 3.34
N CYS A 71 4.31 -3.93 3.53
CA CYS A 71 5.54 -4.58 3.98
C CYS A 71 6.67 -4.40 2.97
N ASP A 72 6.40 -4.60 1.68
CA ASP A 72 7.39 -4.47 0.61
C ASP A 72 7.91 -3.02 0.52
N ASN A 73 7.02 -2.03 0.57
CA ASN A 73 7.40 -0.61 0.61
C ASN A 73 8.20 -0.26 1.86
N PHE A 74 7.85 -0.85 3.01
CA PHE A 74 8.56 -0.63 4.27
C PHE A 74 9.97 -1.23 4.21
N GLU A 75 10.11 -2.46 3.72
CA GLU A 75 11.40 -3.12 3.53
C GLU A 75 12.29 -2.34 2.56
N GLU A 76 11.75 -1.91 1.41
CA GLU A 76 12.50 -1.13 0.43
C GLU A 76 12.99 0.21 1.02
N ALA A 77 12.13 0.92 1.75
CA ALA A 77 12.49 2.20 2.37
C ALA A 77 13.58 2.05 3.45
N LEU A 78 13.47 1.01 4.29
CA LEU A 78 14.49 0.73 5.30
C LEU A 78 15.81 0.26 4.69
N THR A 79 15.76 -0.54 3.62
CA THR A 79 16.94 -1.01 2.89
C THR A 79 17.69 0.15 2.27
N ARG A 80 16.98 1.08 1.62
CA ARG A 80 17.58 2.31 1.09
C ARG A 80 18.26 3.15 2.17
N ALA A 81 17.63 3.30 3.33
CA ALA A 81 18.18 4.09 4.44
C ALA A 81 19.52 3.54 4.97
N ILE A 82 19.79 2.23 4.82
CA ILE A 82 21.07 1.61 5.22
C ILE A 82 22.08 1.49 4.07
N GLU A 83 21.63 1.47 2.82
CA GLU A 83 22.49 1.38 1.63
C GLU A 83 23.06 2.73 1.21
N GLU A 84 22.42 3.84 1.56
CA GLU A 84 22.94 5.19 1.28
C GLU A 84 24.37 5.39 1.82
N PRO A 85 25.29 5.98 1.03
CA PRO A 85 26.65 6.23 1.47
C PRO A 85 26.71 7.19 2.66
N ALA A 86 26.95 6.66 3.85
CA ALA A 86 27.09 7.39 5.09
C ALA A 86 27.94 6.56 6.09
N ASP A 87 28.39 7.19 7.18
CA ASP A 87 28.99 6.44 8.29
C ASP A 87 27.96 5.57 9.02
N GLU A 88 28.45 4.60 9.80
CA GLU A 88 27.61 3.60 10.47
C GLU A 88 26.57 4.22 11.42
N ILE A 89 26.93 5.31 12.11
CA ILE A 89 26.02 5.99 13.04
C ILE A 89 24.91 6.69 12.27
N GLU A 90 25.25 7.35 11.16
CA GLU A 90 24.24 8.04 10.36
C GLU A 90 23.30 7.05 9.64
N LYS A 91 23.79 5.89 9.20
CA LYS A 91 22.94 4.80 8.70
C LYS A 91 21.91 4.33 9.74
N LEU A 92 22.34 4.12 10.99
CA LEU A 92 21.43 3.76 12.08
C LEU A 92 20.42 4.89 12.36
N ARG A 93 20.87 6.15 12.29
CA ARG A 93 20.00 7.31 12.48
C ARG A 93 18.94 7.39 11.38
N ASN A 94 19.33 7.19 10.12
CA ASN A 94 18.41 7.19 8.98
C ASN A 94 17.41 6.04 9.07
N TYR A 95 17.87 4.83 9.41
CA TYR A 95 16.97 3.70 9.66
C TYR A 95 15.90 4.01 10.71
N VAL A 96 16.28 4.58 11.86
CA VAL A 96 15.33 4.95 12.92
C VAL A 96 14.38 6.06 12.46
N ARG A 97 14.88 7.10 11.78
CA ARG A 97 14.05 8.19 11.24
C ARG A 97 13.02 7.67 10.26
N THR A 98 13.46 6.94 9.23
CA THR A 98 12.58 6.34 8.21
C THR A 98 11.52 5.45 8.85
N LYS A 99 11.91 4.61 9.82
CA LYS A 99 10.97 3.76 10.55
C LYS A 99 9.90 4.59 11.28
N VAL A 100 10.29 5.65 11.99
CA VAL A 100 9.35 6.52 12.72
C VAL A 100 8.43 7.29 11.76
N GLU A 101 8.95 7.80 10.65
CA GLU A 101 8.18 8.54 9.65
C GLU A 101 7.11 7.66 8.98
N ILE A 102 7.47 6.43 8.61
CA ILE A 102 6.52 5.49 8.02
C ILE A 102 5.43 5.13 9.02
N PHE A 103 5.78 4.85 10.28
CA PHE A 103 4.78 4.56 11.31
C PHE A 103 3.86 5.75 11.57
N ARG A 104 4.39 6.98 11.65
CA ARG A 104 3.58 8.20 11.84
C ARG A 104 2.67 8.53 10.66
N SER A 105 3.05 8.15 9.45
CA SER A 105 2.25 8.44 8.24
C SER A 105 1.11 7.44 8.03
N ASN A 106 1.14 6.28 8.72
CA ASN A 106 0.18 5.20 8.56
C ASN A 106 -0.64 4.90 9.84
N LEU A 107 -0.29 5.49 10.98
CA LEU A 107 -1.10 5.46 12.20
C LEU A 107 -2.06 6.66 12.23
N PRO A 108 -3.35 6.46 12.57
CA PRO A 108 -4.28 7.56 12.80
C PRO A 108 -3.88 8.44 14.00
#